data_AF-A0A7R8CHR3-F1
#
_entry.id   AF-A0A7R8CHR3-F1
#
_cell.length_a   1.000
_cell.length_b   1.000
_cell.length_c   1.000
_cell.angle_alpha   90.00
_cell.angle_beta   90.00
_cell.angle_gamma   90.00
#
_symmetry.space_group_name_H-M   'P 1'
#
loop_
_entity.id
_entity.type
_entity.pdbx_description
1 polymer ?
#
loop_
_entity_poly.entity_id
_entity_poly.type
_entity_poly.pdbx_seq_one_letter_code
_entity_poly.pdbx_strand_id
1 'polypeptide(L)'
;MNFKLDEHFDRPTSSASWEDGILCGRDEKVSSERGGTWCAINEEGKIGFLTNIFTGQSYNRLSRGSLIIDYLKEGKIKTSMDYLNELSKHGNVYNPFNLFLMSPNAQGSFDSFYYCPGLEDHIQNEGPLQIHDSFIGLSNHPLSSPYRKTSTYLHKFSNIVHEYNDTSQQSTLTESLFNALQCTDKCYPDPQIEKTMS
;
A
#
# COMPACT_ATOMS: atom_id res chain seq x y z
N MET A 1 -17.22 3.93 2.63
CA MET A 1 -16.54 2.66 2.31
C MET A 1 -15.49 2.45 3.38
N ASN A 2 -15.67 1.44 4.24
CA ASN A 2 -14.75 1.20 5.35
C ASN A 2 -13.60 0.31 4.86
N PHE A 3 -12.39 0.85 4.78
CA PHE A 3 -11.19 0.08 4.45
C PHE A 3 -10.74 -0.66 5.72
N LYS A 4 -11.11 -1.94 5.85
CA LYS A 4 -10.76 -2.77 7.03
C LYS A 4 -10.11 -4.07 6.54
N LEU A 5 -8.79 -4.18 6.70
CA LEU A 5 -7.99 -5.36 6.39
C LEU A 5 -6.83 -5.46 7.39
N ASP A 6 -7.05 -6.13 8.53
CA ASP A 6 -5.98 -6.54 9.45
C ASP A 6 -6.40 -7.74 10.32
N GLU A 7 -5.41 -8.47 10.84
CA GLU A 7 -5.47 -9.77 11.54
C GLU A 7 -6.16 -9.71 12.91
N HIS A 8 -6.46 -8.51 13.40
CA HIS A 8 -7.24 -8.28 14.61
C HIS A 8 -8.59 -7.65 14.25
N PHE A 9 -9.66 -8.43 14.39
CA PHE A 9 -11.04 -8.05 14.05
C PHE A 9 -11.54 -6.77 14.77
N ASP A 10 -10.88 -6.35 15.86
CA ASP A 10 -11.28 -5.23 16.71
C ASP A 10 -10.32 -4.03 16.60
N ARG A 11 -10.38 -3.36 15.44
CA ARG A 11 -9.80 -2.03 15.19
C ARG A 11 -10.89 -1.13 14.59
N PRO A 12 -11.59 -0.30 15.37
CA PRO A 12 -12.58 0.61 14.80
C PRO A 12 -11.88 1.60 13.84
N THR A 13 -12.52 1.87 12.70
CA THR A 13 -12.00 2.80 11.68
C THR A 13 -13.04 3.85 11.38
N SER A 14 -12.61 5.10 11.28
CA SER A 14 -13.49 6.20 10.87
C SER A 14 -13.68 6.19 9.35
N SER A 15 -14.84 6.67 8.89
CA SER A 15 -15.04 6.93 7.46
C SER A 15 -14.08 8.01 6.99
N ALA A 16 -13.59 7.87 5.75
CA ALA A 16 -12.68 8.85 5.18
C ALA A 16 -13.34 10.24 5.09
N SER A 17 -12.64 11.27 5.58
CA SER A 17 -13.09 12.65 5.53
C SER A 17 -11.93 13.59 5.25
N TRP A 18 -12.23 14.80 4.75
CA TRP A 18 -11.23 15.84 4.52
C TRP A 18 -10.87 16.51 5.85
N GLU A 19 -9.60 16.45 6.21
CA GLU A 19 -9.02 17.04 7.41
C GLU A 19 -7.71 17.73 7.03
N ASP A 20 -7.57 19.03 7.29
CA ASP A 20 -6.34 19.79 7.02
C ASP A 20 -5.78 19.59 5.59
N GLY A 21 -6.64 19.54 4.56
CA GLY A 21 -6.24 19.35 3.16
C GLY A 21 -5.86 17.91 2.79
N ILE A 22 -6.17 16.93 3.66
CA ILE A 22 -5.90 15.51 3.44
C ILE A 22 -7.21 14.72 3.58
N LEU A 23 -7.55 13.92 2.58
CA LEU A 23 -8.62 12.94 2.63
C LEU A 23 -8.04 11.60 3.12
N CYS A 24 -8.45 11.16 4.31
CA CYS A 24 -7.99 9.89 4.88
C CYS A 24 -9.05 9.27 5.80
N GLY A 25 -9.03 7.94 5.92
CA GLY A 25 -9.67 7.24 7.04
C GLY A 25 -8.67 7.04 8.18
N ARG A 26 -9.14 7.02 9.43
CA ARG A 26 -8.29 6.83 10.62
C ARG A 26 -8.47 5.45 11.23
N ASP A 27 -7.37 4.85 11.68
CA ASP A 27 -7.38 3.72 12.62
C ASP A 27 -7.55 4.28 14.04
N GLU A 28 -8.75 4.09 14.61
CA GLU A 28 -9.14 4.65 15.92
C GLU A 28 -8.49 3.93 17.10
N LYS A 29 -7.72 2.86 16.87
CA LYS A 29 -7.02 2.12 17.94
C LYS A 29 -5.76 2.81 18.46
N VAL A 30 -5.24 3.82 17.77
CA VAL A 30 -4.00 4.50 18.18
C VAL A 30 -4.33 5.61 19.17
N SER A 31 -3.76 5.52 20.37
CA SER A 31 -3.92 6.50 21.48
C SER A 31 -3.24 7.86 21.23
N SER A 32 -2.86 8.18 20.00
CA SER A 32 -2.39 9.50 19.61
C SER A 32 -3.58 10.32 19.11
N GLU A 33 -3.63 11.60 19.48
CA GLU A 33 -4.75 12.54 19.25
C GLU A 33 -5.20 12.70 17.78
N ARG A 34 -4.56 12.01 16.82
CA ARG A 34 -4.84 12.08 15.39
C ARG A 34 -4.93 10.72 14.66
N GLY A 35 -4.64 9.59 15.30
CA GLY A 35 -4.71 8.26 14.66
C GLY A 35 -3.76 8.06 13.46
N GLY A 36 -3.50 6.80 13.09
CA GLY A 36 -2.75 6.46 11.88
C GLY A 36 -3.65 6.30 10.65
N THR A 37 -3.08 6.35 9.44
CA THR A 37 -3.79 5.98 8.20
C THR A 37 -3.01 4.97 7.36
N TRP A 38 -3.73 4.17 6.56
CA TRP A 38 -3.15 3.23 5.58
C TRP A 38 -3.31 3.71 4.15
N CYS A 39 -4.17 4.70 3.91
CA CYS A 39 -4.43 5.25 2.59
C CYS A 39 -4.92 6.70 2.75
N ALA A 40 -4.27 7.62 2.05
CA ALA A 40 -4.70 9.01 2.03
C ALA A 40 -4.25 9.72 0.74
N ILE A 41 -4.94 10.82 0.42
CA ILE A 41 -4.64 11.73 -0.68
C ILE A 41 -4.70 13.18 -0.20
N ASN A 42 -3.81 14.05 -0.69
CA ASN A 42 -3.89 15.49 -0.42
C ASN A 42 -4.53 16.27 -1.58
N GLU A 43 -4.83 17.56 -1.37
CA GLU A 43 -5.40 18.44 -2.40
C GLU A 43 -4.53 18.61 -3.66
N GLU A 44 -3.23 18.31 -3.56
CA GLU A 44 -2.28 18.36 -4.67
C GLU A 44 -2.26 17.06 -5.49
N GLY A 45 -3.05 16.07 -5.08
CA GLY A 45 -3.13 14.76 -5.73
C GLY A 45 -2.03 13.80 -5.33
N LYS A 46 -1.16 14.10 -4.35
CA LYS A 46 -0.24 13.11 -3.80
C LYS A 46 -1.01 12.04 -3.04
N ILE A 47 -0.64 10.77 -3.23
CA ILE A 47 -1.31 9.61 -2.63
C ILE A 47 -0.27 8.77 -1.88
N GLY A 48 -0.64 8.22 -0.73
CA GLY A 48 0.17 7.22 -0.03
C GLY A 48 -0.65 6.01 0.38
N PHE A 49 -0.05 4.82 0.26
CA PHE A 49 -0.59 3.55 0.73
C PHE A 49 0.44 2.85 1.61
N LEU A 50 -0.02 2.21 2.67
CA LEU A 50 0.83 1.43 3.58
C LEU A 50 0.21 0.07 3.87
N THR A 51 1.00 -0.99 3.74
CA THR A 51 0.63 -2.34 4.22
C THR A 51 1.67 -2.84 5.22
N ASN A 52 1.21 -3.54 6.25
CA ASN A 52 2.12 -4.13 7.24
C ASN A 52 2.69 -5.45 6.72
N ILE A 53 3.94 -5.75 7.05
CA ILE A 53 4.53 -7.07 6.80
C ILE A 53 4.71 -7.76 8.17
N PHE A 54 4.06 -8.91 8.36
CA PHE A 54 4.18 -9.68 9.58
C PHE A 54 5.33 -10.69 9.45
N THR A 55 6.28 -10.65 10.38
CA THR A 55 7.48 -11.50 10.37
C THR A 55 7.41 -12.62 11.41
N GLY A 56 6.21 -12.97 11.90
CA GLY A 56 6.03 -13.96 12.96
C GLY A 56 6.31 -13.44 14.38
N GLN A 57 6.89 -12.24 14.52
CA GLN A 57 7.25 -11.64 15.80
C GLN A 57 6.80 -10.19 15.90
N SER A 58 6.51 -9.74 17.12
CA SER A 58 6.22 -8.33 17.41
C SER A 58 7.45 -7.68 18.03
N TYR A 59 8.01 -6.67 17.36
CA TYR A 59 9.08 -5.86 17.91
C TYR A 59 8.52 -4.54 18.45
N ASN A 60 9.07 -4.08 19.57
CA ASN A 60 8.76 -2.77 20.14
C ASN A 60 9.40 -1.65 19.31
N ARG A 61 8.75 -1.30 18.20
CA ARG A 61 9.21 -0.32 17.19
C ARG A 61 8.17 0.78 17.00
N LEU A 62 8.57 1.88 16.36
CA LEU A 62 7.68 3.03 16.14
C LEU A 62 6.46 2.66 15.29
N SER A 63 5.36 3.38 15.51
CA SER A 63 4.15 3.27 14.69
C SER A 63 4.38 3.91 13.32
N ARG A 64 3.81 3.32 12.26
CA ARG A 64 3.97 3.82 10.88
C ARG A 64 2.80 4.70 10.40
N GLY A 65 1.79 4.87 11.25
CA GLY A 65 0.53 5.48 10.86
C GLY A 65 0.62 6.96 10.46
N SER A 66 1.68 7.66 10.89
CA SER A 66 1.93 9.05 10.50
C SER A 66 2.67 9.18 9.17
N LEU A 67 3.36 8.14 8.68
CA LEU A 67 4.27 8.25 7.53
C LEU A 67 3.58 8.78 6.27
N ILE A 68 2.34 8.39 6.03
CA ILE A 68 1.58 8.91 4.90
C ILE A 68 1.19 10.37 5.15
N ILE A 69 0.73 10.70 6.35
CA ILE A 69 0.33 12.07 6.71
C ILE A 69 1.53 13.03 6.62
N ASP A 70 2.69 12.60 7.09
CA ASP A 70 3.94 13.38 7.05
C ASP A 70 4.35 13.66 5.60
N TYR A 71 4.35 12.63 4.74
CA TYR A 71 4.56 12.79 3.29
C TYR A 71 3.57 13.77 2.63
N LEU A 72 2.27 13.64 2.94
CA LEU A 72 1.22 14.46 2.34
C LEU A 72 1.25 15.92 2.81
N LYS A 73 1.67 16.16 4.06
CA LYS A 73 1.87 17.52 4.60
C LYS A 73 3.09 18.21 4.03
N GLU A 74 4.13 17.46 3.69
CA GLU A 74 5.30 18.00 3.01
C GLU A 74 5.00 18.46 1.57
N GLY A 75 3.84 18.08 1.01
CA GLY A 75 3.23 18.68 -0.17
C GLY A 75 4.22 19.01 -1.30
N LYS A 76 4.26 20.26 -1.77
CA LYS A 76 5.21 20.75 -2.79
C LYS A 76 6.67 20.92 -2.33
N ILE A 77 6.97 20.73 -1.04
CA ILE A 77 8.30 21.03 -0.48
C ILE A 77 9.32 19.95 -0.87
N LYS A 78 8.92 18.67 -0.88
CA LYS A 78 9.78 17.54 -1.24
C LYS A 78 9.18 16.69 -2.34
N THR A 79 10.04 16.13 -3.20
CA THR A 79 9.60 15.08 -4.11
C THR A 79 9.32 13.79 -3.33
N SER A 80 8.52 12.90 -3.89
CA SER A 80 8.23 11.59 -3.29
C SER A 80 9.51 10.77 -3.08
N MET A 81 10.46 10.87 -4.00
CA MET A 81 11.77 10.22 -3.88
C MET A 81 12.61 10.82 -2.76
N ASP A 82 12.62 12.15 -2.59
CA ASP A 82 13.34 12.80 -1.48
C ASP A 82 12.81 12.36 -0.13
N TYR A 83 11.48 12.32 0.02
CA TYR A 83 10.83 11.83 1.24
C TYR A 83 11.24 10.39 1.56
N LEU A 84 11.22 9.48 0.57
CA LEU A 84 11.63 8.10 0.79
C LEU A 84 13.13 7.98 1.09
N ASN A 85 13.99 8.79 0.46
CA ASN A 85 15.44 8.82 0.72
C ASN A 85 15.77 9.32 2.13
N GLU A 86 14.98 10.23 2.68
CA GLU A 86 15.13 10.65 4.08
C GLU A 86 14.63 9.57 5.04
N LEU A 87 13.46 9.00 4.76
CA LEU A 87 12.89 7.92 5.55
C LEU A 87 13.82 6.69 5.61
N SER A 88 14.45 6.34 4.50
CA SER A 88 15.30 5.13 4.41
C SER A 88 16.55 5.20 5.29
N LYS A 89 17.03 6.40 5.65
CA LYS A 89 18.15 6.59 6.60
C LYS A 89 17.84 6.04 8.00
N HIS A 90 16.55 5.97 8.35
CA HIS A 90 16.09 5.55 9.67
C HIS A 90 14.96 4.51 9.60
N GLY A 91 14.76 3.85 8.45
CA GLY A 91 13.63 2.93 8.25
C GLY A 91 13.60 1.73 9.20
N ASN A 92 14.77 1.33 9.72
CA ASN A 92 14.92 0.23 10.68
C ASN A 92 14.31 0.51 12.06
N VAL A 93 13.91 1.75 12.38
CA VAL A 93 13.19 2.06 13.65
C VAL A 93 11.73 1.60 13.64
N TYR A 94 11.22 1.17 12.47
CA TYR A 94 9.86 0.68 12.27
C TYR A 94 9.84 -0.83 12.07
N ASN A 95 8.70 -1.48 12.39
CA ASN A 95 8.45 -2.85 11.95
C ASN A 95 8.30 -2.88 10.41
N PRO A 96 8.68 -3.98 9.72
CA PRO A 96 8.55 -4.08 8.27
C PRO A 96 7.18 -3.68 7.73
N PHE A 97 7.20 -2.94 6.62
CA PHE A 97 6.01 -2.44 5.94
C PHE A 97 6.30 -2.23 4.45
N ASN A 98 5.26 -2.14 3.65
CA ASN A 98 5.32 -1.59 2.31
C ASN A 98 4.79 -0.16 2.35
N LEU A 99 5.53 0.79 1.81
CA LEU A 99 5.06 2.16 1.57
C LEU A 99 5.09 2.43 0.08
N PHE A 100 3.92 2.77 -0.47
CA PHE A 100 3.74 3.09 -1.88
C PHE A 100 3.23 4.52 -2.00
N LEU A 101 3.96 5.36 -2.74
CA LEU A 101 3.64 6.77 -2.92
C LEU A 101 3.38 7.04 -4.39
N MET A 102 2.38 7.87 -4.67
CA MET A 102 2.13 8.39 -6.00
C MET A 102 2.07 9.91 -5.96
N SER A 103 2.54 10.55 -7.03
CA SER A 103 2.46 12.00 -7.18
C SER A 103 2.20 12.37 -8.64
N PRO A 104 1.36 13.39 -8.93
CA PRO A 104 1.16 13.85 -10.29
C PRO A 104 2.47 14.34 -10.92
N ASN A 105 2.67 14.03 -12.20
CA ASN A 105 3.81 14.52 -12.98
C ASN A 105 3.37 15.56 -14.03
N ALA A 106 4.35 16.21 -14.64
CA ALA A 106 4.11 17.30 -15.60
C ALA A 106 3.37 16.84 -16.87
N GLN A 107 3.31 15.54 -17.13
CA GLN A 107 2.65 14.93 -18.28
C GLN A 107 1.15 14.65 -18.02
N GLY A 108 0.63 15.01 -16.85
CA GLY A 108 -0.76 14.73 -16.47
C GLY A 108 -1.00 13.26 -16.09
N SER A 109 0.06 12.54 -15.73
CA SER A 109 0.03 11.18 -15.20
C SER A 109 0.54 11.17 -13.76
N PHE A 110 0.83 9.98 -13.21
CA PHE A 110 1.40 9.79 -11.88
C PHE A 110 2.74 9.08 -11.95
N ASP A 111 3.72 9.61 -11.21
CA ASP A 111 4.92 8.86 -10.87
C ASP A 111 4.65 8.02 -9.62
N SER A 112 5.16 6.80 -9.61
CA SER A 112 4.97 5.83 -8.52
C SER A 112 6.29 5.49 -7.86
N PHE A 113 6.29 5.37 -6.53
CA PHE A 113 7.47 5.13 -5.73
C PHE A 113 7.20 4.11 -4.64
N TYR A 114 8.21 3.33 -4.29
CA TYR A 114 8.08 2.24 -3.33
C TYR A 114 9.27 2.19 -2.38
N TYR A 115 8.97 1.85 -1.13
CA TYR A 115 9.95 1.55 -0.10
C TYR A 115 9.44 0.47 0.85
N CYS A 116 10.30 -0.49 1.16
CA CYS A 116 10.08 -1.49 2.20
C CYS A 116 11.33 -1.57 3.08
N PRO A 117 11.29 -1.04 4.32
CA PRO A 117 12.36 -1.27 5.26
C PRO A 117 12.42 -2.74 5.63
N GLY A 118 13.58 -3.33 5.38
CA GLY A 118 13.87 -4.69 5.80
C GLY A 118 13.96 -4.83 7.32
N LEU A 119 14.00 -6.07 7.75
CA LEU A 119 14.40 -6.48 9.10
C LEU A 119 15.40 -7.60 8.91
N GLU A 120 16.61 -7.42 9.48
CA GLU A 120 17.72 -8.36 9.37
C GLU A 120 17.27 -9.81 9.60
N ASP A 121 17.71 -10.71 8.74
CA ASP A 121 17.35 -12.13 8.68
C ASP A 121 15.88 -12.50 8.41
N HIS A 122 14.96 -11.52 8.33
CA HIS A 122 13.53 -11.76 8.09
C HIS A 122 13.04 -11.24 6.73
N ILE A 123 13.30 -9.97 6.43
CA ILE A 123 12.80 -9.27 5.23
C ILE A 123 13.95 -8.44 4.66
N GLN A 124 14.24 -8.61 3.38
CA GLN A 124 15.23 -7.78 2.68
C GLN A 124 14.70 -6.37 2.48
N ASN A 125 15.59 -5.37 2.61
CA ASN A 125 15.23 -3.99 2.33
C ASN A 125 15.04 -3.79 0.81
N GLU A 126 13.91 -3.20 0.41
CA GLU A 126 13.63 -2.86 -0.98
C GLU A 126 13.46 -1.34 -1.10
N GLY A 127 14.35 -0.72 -1.87
CA GLY A 127 14.29 0.70 -2.17
C GLY A 127 14.99 1.63 -1.20
N PRO A 128 14.74 2.94 -1.36
CA PRO A 128 13.71 3.55 -2.22
C PRO A 128 13.85 3.27 -3.73
N LEU A 129 12.74 3.07 -4.44
CA LEU A 129 12.72 2.94 -5.91
C LEU A 129 11.53 3.65 -6.56
N GLN A 130 11.74 4.13 -7.80
CA GLN A 130 10.66 4.54 -8.69
C GLN A 130 10.16 3.32 -9.46
N ILE A 131 8.83 3.15 -9.53
CA ILE A 131 8.19 2.04 -10.22
C ILE A 131 7.69 2.50 -11.58
N HIS A 132 7.99 1.71 -12.60
CA HIS A 132 7.59 1.97 -13.99
C HIS A 132 6.62 0.90 -14.53
N ASP A 133 6.26 -0.09 -13.72
CA ASP A 133 5.32 -1.14 -14.12
C ASP A 133 3.91 -0.59 -14.29
N SER A 134 3.21 -1.04 -15.33
CA SER A 134 1.82 -0.65 -15.60
C SER A 134 0.82 -1.23 -14.59
N PHE A 135 1.18 -2.33 -13.92
CA PHE A 135 0.33 -3.03 -12.96
C PHE A 135 1.15 -3.45 -11.75
N ILE A 136 0.68 -3.11 -10.54
CA ILE A 136 1.38 -3.38 -9.29
C ILE A 136 0.40 -4.03 -8.32
N GLY A 137 0.80 -5.17 -7.75
CA GLY A 137 0.03 -5.88 -6.73
C GLY A 137 0.60 -5.63 -5.34
N LEU A 138 -0.05 -4.78 -4.55
CA LEU A 138 0.33 -4.55 -3.15
C LEU A 138 -0.37 -5.55 -2.22
N SER A 139 0.38 -6.11 -1.27
CA SER A 139 -0.13 -7.01 -0.24
C SER A 139 0.71 -6.93 1.04
N ASN A 140 0.46 -7.77 2.05
CA ASN A 140 1.21 -7.79 3.31
C ASN A 140 2.60 -8.48 3.22
N HIS A 141 3.21 -8.49 2.04
CA HIS A 141 4.55 -9.04 1.79
C HIS A 141 5.30 -8.11 0.80
N PRO A 142 6.65 -8.05 0.81
CA PRO A 142 7.40 -7.21 -0.13
C PRO A 142 7.08 -7.45 -1.62
N LEU A 143 7.29 -6.41 -2.45
CA LEU A 143 7.00 -6.46 -3.88
C LEU A 143 7.84 -7.50 -4.62
N SER A 144 9.09 -7.76 -4.19
CA SER A 144 9.92 -8.80 -4.79
C SER A 144 9.42 -10.23 -4.55
N SER A 145 8.52 -10.41 -3.59
CA SER A 145 8.15 -11.72 -3.07
C SER A 145 6.65 -11.84 -2.76
N PRO A 146 5.75 -11.46 -3.68
CA PRO A 146 4.32 -11.38 -3.40
C PRO A 146 3.71 -12.73 -3.01
N TYR A 147 2.63 -12.71 -2.23
CA TYR A 147 1.80 -13.89 -2.05
C TYR A 147 1.29 -14.42 -3.39
N ARG A 148 1.10 -15.73 -3.51
CA ARG A 148 0.55 -16.39 -4.71
C ARG A 148 -0.78 -15.78 -5.10
N LYS A 149 -1.64 -15.49 -4.12
CA LYS A 149 -2.91 -14.81 -4.35
C LYS A 149 -2.71 -13.47 -5.06
N THR A 150 -1.77 -12.66 -4.60
CA THR A 150 -1.50 -11.32 -5.15
C THR A 150 -1.09 -11.43 -6.61
N SER A 151 -0.18 -12.35 -6.94
CA SER A 151 0.24 -12.58 -8.33
C SER A 151 -0.90 -13.11 -9.21
N THR A 152 -1.71 -14.04 -8.70
CA THR A 152 -2.88 -14.58 -9.43
C THR A 152 -3.90 -13.48 -9.73
N TYR A 153 -4.25 -12.64 -8.75
CA TYR A 153 -5.19 -11.56 -8.96
C TYR A 153 -4.63 -10.47 -9.87
N LEU A 154 -3.35 -10.12 -9.74
CA LEU A 154 -2.70 -9.13 -10.62
C LEU A 154 -2.74 -9.58 -12.08
N HIS A 155 -2.46 -10.85 -12.36
CA HIS A 155 -2.54 -11.40 -13.71
C HIS A 155 -3.98 -11.40 -14.27
N LYS A 156 -4.98 -11.74 -13.44
CA LYS A 156 -6.39 -11.64 -13.86
C LYS A 156 -6.79 -10.20 -14.15
N PHE A 157 -6.41 -9.29 -13.27
CA PHE A 157 -6.68 -7.86 -13.41
C PHE A 157 -6.05 -7.32 -14.70
N SER A 158 -4.77 -7.61 -14.96
CA SER A 158 -4.10 -7.16 -16.18
C SER A 158 -4.77 -7.71 -17.44
N ASN A 159 -5.20 -8.97 -17.42
CA ASN A 159 -5.89 -9.57 -18.58
C ASN A 159 -7.24 -8.90 -18.86
N ILE A 160 -8.04 -8.63 -17.81
CA ILE A 160 -9.31 -7.93 -17.94
C ILE A 160 -9.11 -6.51 -18.50
N VAL A 161 -8.12 -5.78 -18.00
CA VAL A 161 -7.81 -4.43 -18.47
C VAL A 161 -7.31 -4.45 -19.91
N HIS A 162 -6.48 -5.42 -20.29
CA HIS A 162 -6.00 -5.55 -21.67
C HIS A 162 -7.11 -5.95 -22.65
N GLU A 163 -8.03 -6.82 -22.22
CA GLU A 163 -9.17 -7.25 -23.04
C GLU A 163 -10.17 -6.10 -23.25
N TYR A 164 -10.43 -5.31 -22.20
CA TYR A 164 -11.42 -4.24 -22.20
C TYR A 164 -10.80 -2.84 -22.04
N ASN A 165 -9.83 -2.49 -22.89
CA ASN A 165 -9.10 -1.21 -22.80
C ASN A 165 -9.76 -0.02 -23.54
N ASP A 166 -10.95 -0.22 -24.11
CA ASP A 166 -11.66 0.79 -24.90
C ASP A 166 -12.82 1.41 -24.11
N THR A 167 -13.04 2.72 -24.29
CA THR A 167 -14.11 3.46 -23.59
C THR A 167 -15.51 2.94 -23.91
N SER A 168 -15.72 2.38 -25.11
CA SER A 168 -16.98 1.74 -25.50
C SER A 168 -17.33 0.49 -24.66
N GLN A 169 -16.34 -0.09 -23.98
CA GLN A 169 -16.47 -1.31 -23.18
C GLN A 169 -16.48 -1.03 -21.67
N GLN A 170 -16.65 0.23 -21.25
CA GLN A 170 -16.58 0.64 -19.84
C GLN A 170 -17.47 -0.20 -18.92
N SER A 171 -18.71 -0.51 -19.33
CA SER A 171 -19.63 -1.31 -18.53
C SER A 171 -19.11 -2.74 -18.34
N THR A 172 -18.65 -3.37 -19.41
CA THR A 172 -18.10 -4.73 -19.39
C THR A 172 -16.80 -4.81 -18.61
N LEU A 173 -15.90 -3.82 -18.77
CA LEU A 173 -14.69 -3.69 -17.96
C LEU A 173 -15.04 -3.62 -16.47
N THR A 174 -15.97 -2.73 -16.11
CA THR A 174 -16.39 -2.52 -14.72
C THR A 174 -16.97 -3.80 -14.11
N GLU A 175 -17.89 -4.45 -14.81
CA GLU A 175 -18.50 -5.72 -14.37
C GLU A 175 -17.45 -6.82 -14.22
N SER A 176 -16.53 -6.96 -15.19
CA SER A 176 -15.47 -7.97 -15.16
C SER A 176 -14.51 -7.76 -13.99
N LEU A 177 -14.16 -6.49 -13.68
CA LEU A 177 -13.36 -6.14 -12.51
C LEU A 177 -14.09 -6.48 -11.20
N PHE A 178 -15.38 -6.15 -11.07
CA PHE A 178 -16.15 -6.51 -9.87
C PHE A 178 -16.29 -8.02 -9.69
N ASN A 179 -16.47 -8.77 -10.79
CA ASN A 179 -16.50 -10.22 -10.75
C ASN A 179 -15.13 -10.80 -10.33
N ALA A 180 -14.03 -10.22 -10.80
CA ALA A 180 -12.69 -10.62 -10.39
C ALA A 180 -12.44 -10.39 -8.89
N LEU A 181 -13.02 -9.35 -8.28
CA LEU A 181 -12.94 -9.11 -6.83
C LEU A 181 -13.67 -10.18 -6.00
N GLN A 182 -14.64 -10.89 -6.59
CA GLN A 182 -15.39 -11.97 -5.94
C GLN A 182 -14.76 -13.36 -6.13
N CYS A 183 -13.62 -13.45 -6.83
CA CYS A 183 -12.99 -14.72 -7.12
C CYS A 183 -12.48 -15.41 -5.83
N THR A 184 -12.87 -16.66 -5.64
CA THR A 184 -12.54 -17.51 -4.49
C THR A 184 -11.49 -18.57 -4.82
N ASP A 185 -10.57 -18.27 -5.74
CA ASP A 185 -9.54 -19.22 -6.15
C ASP A 185 -8.69 -19.65 -4.96
N LYS A 186 -8.41 -20.95 -4.88
CA LYS A 186 -7.53 -21.49 -3.84
C LYS A 186 -6.08 -21.24 -4.24
N CYS A 187 -5.44 -20.29 -3.59
CA CYS A 187 -4.02 -19.96 -3.81
C CYS A 187 -3.06 -20.66 -2.83
N TYR A 188 -3.44 -21.83 -2.30
CA TYR A 188 -2.61 -22.63 -1.40
C TYR A 188 -1.97 -23.84 -2.13
N PRO A 189 -0.80 -24.34 -1.69
CA PRO A 189 0.06 -23.77 -0.64
C PRO A 189 0.71 -22.46 -1.10
N ASP A 190 0.94 -21.54 -0.16
CA ASP A 190 1.63 -20.28 -0.41
C ASP A 190 3.03 -20.32 0.25
N PRO A 191 4.12 -20.19 -0.52
CA PRO A 191 5.48 -20.29 0.03
C PRO A 191 5.79 -19.30 1.15
N GLN A 192 5.18 -18.11 1.16
CA GLN A 192 5.44 -17.12 2.19
C GLN A 192 4.67 -17.43 3.47
N ILE A 193 3.46 -17.98 3.35
CA ILE A 193 2.69 -18.45 4.51
C ILE A 193 3.43 -19.62 5.18
N GLU A 194 3.94 -20.57 4.39
CA GLU A 194 4.69 -21.72 4.91
C GLU A 194 5.94 -21.29 5.69
N LYS A 195 6.71 -20.33 5.17
CA LYS A 195 7.90 -19.78 5.84
C LYS A 195 7.60 -19.00 7.12
N THR A 196 6.43 -18.36 7.20
CA THR A 196 6.05 -17.55 8.37
C THR A 196 5.51 -18.41 9.51
N MET A 197 5.04 -19.63 9.20
CA MET A 197 4.44 -20.57 10.16
C MET A 197 5.41 -21.65 10.66
N SER A 198 6.61 -21.75 10.07
CA SER A 198 7.68 -22.67 10.44
C SER A 198 8.62 -22.08 11.50
#